data_AF-A0A0A7MAA2-F1
#
_entry.id   AF-A0A0A7MAA2-F1
#
_cell.length_a   1.000
_cell.length_b   1.000
_cell.length_c   1.000
_cell.angle_alpha   90.00
_cell.angle_beta   90.00
_cell.angle_gamma   90.00
#
_symmetry.space_group_name_H-M   'P 1'
#
loop_
_entity.id
_entity.type
_entity.pdbx_description
1 polymer ?
#
loop_
_entity_poly.entity_id
_entity_poly.type
_entity_poly.pdbx_seq_one_letter_code
_entity_poly.pdbx_strand_id
1 'polypeptide(L)'
;ACAPFRRQNLCDRNLEYLINKNTENTHDLLGNVLVTAKYEGASIVAKHPNKETSEVCTALARSFADIGDIVRGRDMFKRNDQDDVEKGLKIVFEKINNSLTPKAKNHYKDDNGSGNYSKLREVWWNVNRDQVWRAITCEAPDKANFFRKISEDTRTFENAGKCRRHDNSVPTNLDYVPQFLRWFEEWA
;
A
#
# COMPACT_ATOMS: atom_id res chain seq x y z
N ALA A 1 -7.22 -14.48 12.22
CA ALA A 1 -7.82 -13.41 11.39
C ALA A 1 -8.36 -14.04 10.10
N CYS A 2 -9.47 -13.55 9.55
CA CYS A 2 -10.03 -14.07 8.30
C CYS A 2 -9.60 -13.18 7.13
N ALA A 3 -8.72 -13.67 6.27
CA ALA A 3 -8.30 -12.92 5.08
C ALA A 3 -9.49 -12.79 4.10
N PRO A 4 -9.91 -11.57 3.73
CA PRO A 4 -11.03 -11.38 2.82
C PRO A 4 -10.67 -11.84 1.40
N PHE A 5 -11.69 -12.23 0.61
CA PHE A 5 -11.48 -12.73 -0.76
C PHE A 5 -10.70 -11.74 -1.65
N ARG A 6 -10.91 -10.43 -1.45
CA ARG A 6 -10.15 -9.36 -2.10
C ARG A 6 -8.64 -9.48 -1.81
N ARG A 7 -8.23 -9.62 -0.54
CA ARG A 7 -6.82 -9.77 -0.15
C ARG A 7 -6.20 -11.05 -0.69
N GLN A 8 -6.92 -12.17 -0.66
CA GLN A 8 -6.41 -13.46 -1.13
C GLN A 8 -5.99 -13.41 -2.60
N ASN A 9 -6.70 -12.61 -3.40
CA ASN A 9 -6.51 -12.48 -4.85
C ASN A 9 -5.88 -11.14 -5.26
N LEU A 10 -5.19 -10.46 -4.33
CA LEU A 10 -4.50 -9.19 -4.59
C LEU A 10 -3.44 -9.36 -5.70
N CYS A 11 -3.32 -8.37 -6.57
CA CYS A 11 -2.47 -8.39 -7.77
C CYS A 11 -0.97 -8.13 -7.47
N ASP A 12 -0.32 -8.94 -6.63
CA ASP A 12 1.07 -8.77 -6.15
C ASP A 12 2.12 -9.61 -6.89
N ARG A 13 1.75 -10.36 -7.93
CA ARG A 13 2.65 -11.32 -8.60
C ARG A 13 3.95 -10.71 -9.13
N ASN A 14 3.96 -9.44 -9.54
CA ASN A 14 5.19 -8.78 -9.98
C ASN A 14 6.21 -8.61 -8.83
N LEU A 15 5.73 -8.52 -7.58
CA LEU A 15 6.58 -8.39 -6.40
C LEU A 15 7.29 -9.70 -6.03
N GLU A 16 6.85 -10.85 -6.56
CA GLU A 16 7.57 -12.13 -6.42
C GLU A 16 8.92 -12.11 -7.17
N TYR A 17 9.11 -11.17 -8.11
CA TYR A 17 10.31 -11.07 -8.97
C TYR A 17 11.27 -9.94 -8.58
N LEU A 18 11.18 -9.42 -7.35
CA LEU A 18 12.05 -8.33 -6.87
C LEU A 18 13.53 -8.75 -6.72
N ILE A 19 13.81 -10.06 -6.64
CA ILE A 19 15.18 -10.59 -6.53
C ILE A 19 15.81 -10.63 -7.92
N ASN A 20 16.38 -9.50 -8.33
CA ASN A 20 17.06 -9.37 -9.62
C ASN A 20 18.18 -8.30 -9.53
N LYS A 21 18.91 -8.13 -10.65
CA LYS A 21 20.04 -7.17 -10.76
C LYS A 21 19.59 -5.72 -10.98
N ASN A 22 18.33 -5.49 -11.35
CA ASN A 22 17.82 -4.17 -11.72
C ASN A 22 17.04 -3.48 -10.60
N THR A 23 16.61 -4.23 -9.56
CA THR A 23 15.91 -3.67 -8.40
C THR A 23 16.91 -3.46 -7.27
N GLU A 24 17.42 -2.23 -7.16
CA GLU A 24 18.52 -1.90 -6.26
C GLU A 24 18.22 -0.73 -5.34
N ASN A 25 17.37 0.21 -5.76
CA ASN A 25 17.13 1.45 -5.05
C ASN A 25 15.63 1.72 -4.79
N THR A 26 15.36 2.81 -4.07
CA THR A 26 14.02 3.27 -3.71
C THR A 26 13.11 3.50 -4.92
N HIS A 27 13.64 4.03 -6.02
CA HIS A 27 12.86 4.32 -7.23
C HIS A 27 12.46 3.03 -7.96
N ASP A 28 13.36 2.03 -8.01
CA ASP A 28 13.04 0.74 -8.63
C ASP A 28 11.93 0.02 -7.84
N LEU A 29 12.03 0.02 -6.51
CA LEU A 29 11.00 -0.53 -5.64
C LEU A 29 9.68 0.20 -5.83
N LEU A 30 9.73 1.54 -5.86
CA LEU A 30 8.54 2.36 -6.05
C LEU A 30 7.86 2.03 -7.37
N GLY A 31 8.60 1.92 -8.47
CA GLY A 31 8.05 1.53 -9.77
C GLY A 31 7.29 0.19 -9.72
N ASN A 32 7.85 -0.82 -9.06
CA ASN A 32 7.19 -2.11 -8.88
C ASN A 32 5.90 -1.99 -8.05
N VAL A 33 5.92 -1.23 -6.95
CA VAL A 33 4.75 -1.01 -6.10
C VAL A 33 3.67 -0.21 -6.84
N LEU A 34 4.05 0.77 -7.67
CA LEU A 34 3.10 1.54 -8.49
C LEU A 34 2.43 0.67 -9.56
N VAL A 35 3.17 -0.28 -10.15
CA VAL A 35 2.59 -1.27 -11.08
C VAL A 35 1.57 -2.14 -10.35
N THR A 36 1.92 -2.69 -9.18
CA THR A 36 1.00 -3.47 -8.34
C THR A 36 -0.27 -2.68 -8.03
N ALA A 37 -0.12 -1.45 -7.53
CA ALA A 37 -1.24 -0.57 -7.20
C ALA A 37 -2.13 -0.29 -8.41
N LYS A 38 -1.55 0.04 -9.57
CA LYS A 38 -2.31 0.31 -10.79
C LYS A 38 -3.18 -0.88 -11.21
N TYR A 39 -2.59 -2.07 -11.28
CA TYR A 39 -3.31 -3.27 -11.73
C TYR A 39 -4.33 -3.76 -10.70
N GLU A 40 -4.01 -3.68 -9.41
CA GLU A 40 -4.94 -3.97 -8.33
C GLU A 40 -6.17 -3.04 -8.40
N GLY A 41 -5.91 -1.73 -8.54
CA GLY A 41 -6.96 -0.73 -8.69
C GLY A 41 -7.86 -0.98 -9.89
N ALA A 42 -7.27 -1.26 -11.05
CA ALA A 42 -8.01 -1.60 -12.27
C ALA A 42 -8.88 -2.86 -12.09
N SER A 43 -8.34 -3.90 -11.45
CA SER A 43 -9.06 -5.15 -11.16
C SER A 43 -10.27 -4.91 -10.25
N ILE A 44 -10.11 -4.10 -9.20
CA ILE A 44 -11.21 -3.72 -8.29
C ILE A 44 -12.29 -2.97 -9.04
N VAL A 45 -11.93 -1.88 -9.75
CA VAL A 45 -12.92 -1.05 -10.45
C VAL A 45 -13.69 -1.85 -11.50
N ALA A 46 -13.01 -2.74 -12.24
CA ALA A 46 -13.64 -3.56 -13.27
C ALA A 46 -14.66 -4.56 -12.71
N LYS A 47 -14.45 -5.06 -11.48
CA LYS A 47 -15.28 -6.11 -10.86
C LYS A 47 -16.27 -5.58 -9.82
N HIS A 48 -16.13 -4.33 -9.37
CA HIS A 48 -16.98 -3.78 -8.32
C HIS A 48 -18.40 -3.48 -8.86
N PRO A 49 -19.47 -4.01 -8.23
CA PRO A 49 -20.84 -3.80 -8.71
C PRO A 49 -21.24 -2.32 -8.72
N ASN A 50 -20.84 -1.58 -7.68
CA ASN A 50 -21.19 -0.16 -7.50
C ASN A 50 -20.01 0.78 -7.84
N LYS A 51 -19.42 0.61 -9.02
CA LYS A 51 -18.18 1.32 -9.43
C LYS A 51 -18.28 2.86 -9.46
N GLU A 52 -19.47 3.43 -9.70
CA GLU A 52 -19.66 4.89 -9.75
C GLU A 52 -19.87 5.52 -8.35
N THR A 53 -19.83 4.72 -7.28
CA THR A 53 -20.17 5.16 -5.91
C THR A 53 -18.94 5.24 -5.01
N SER A 54 -19.10 5.75 -3.79
CA SER A 54 -18.04 5.75 -2.78
C SER A 54 -17.59 4.34 -2.37
N GLU A 55 -18.38 3.30 -2.64
CA GLU A 55 -18.04 1.93 -2.24
C GLU A 55 -16.79 1.41 -2.96
N VAL A 56 -16.60 1.73 -4.25
CA VAL A 56 -15.37 1.34 -4.96
C VAL A 56 -14.15 2.00 -4.33
N CYS A 57 -14.29 3.25 -3.88
CA CYS A 57 -13.22 3.97 -3.20
C CYS A 57 -12.89 3.34 -1.84
N THR A 58 -13.88 2.81 -1.12
CA THR A 58 -13.66 2.03 0.11
C THR A 58 -12.92 0.73 -0.19
N ALA A 59 -13.29 -0.01 -1.24
CA ALA A 59 -12.58 -1.21 -1.65
C ALA A 59 -11.11 -0.92 -2.05
N LEU A 60 -10.88 0.18 -2.79
CA LEU A 60 -9.54 0.67 -3.14
C LEU A 60 -8.76 1.05 -1.87
N ALA A 61 -9.38 1.70 -0.90
CA ALA A 61 -8.76 2.04 0.39
C ALA A 61 -8.34 0.81 1.20
N ARG A 62 -9.13 -0.27 1.14
CA ARG A 62 -8.78 -1.56 1.79
C ARG A 62 -7.57 -2.23 1.09
N SER A 63 -7.56 -2.29 -0.25
CA SER A 63 -6.40 -2.81 -0.98
C SER A 63 -5.15 -1.95 -0.83
N PHE A 64 -5.29 -0.63 -0.78
CA PHE A 64 -4.18 0.29 -0.49
C PHE A 64 -3.55 0.00 0.88
N ALA A 65 -4.37 -0.21 1.91
CA ALA A 65 -3.87 -0.55 3.26
C ALA A 65 -3.17 -1.91 3.30
N ASP A 66 -3.67 -2.90 2.56
CA ASP A 66 -3.04 -4.21 2.45
C ASP A 66 -1.70 -4.15 1.69
N ILE A 67 -1.62 -3.41 0.58
CA ILE A 67 -0.34 -3.14 -0.10
C ILE A 67 0.66 -2.50 0.86
N GLY A 68 0.19 -1.55 1.68
CA GLY A 68 1.02 -0.91 2.70
C GLY A 68 1.54 -1.90 3.75
N ASP A 69 0.72 -2.84 4.20
CA ASP A 69 1.17 -3.89 5.12
C ASP A 69 2.12 -4.90 4.48
N ILE A 70 1.91 -5.24 3.20
CA ILE A 70 2.85 -6.08 2.44
C ILE A 70 4.22 -5.39 2.38
N VAL A 71 4.28 -4.13 1.92
CA VAL A 71 5.53 -3.35 1.82
C VAL A 71 6.23 -3.22 3.18
N ARG A 72 5.45 -3.03 4.26
CA ARG A 72 5.98 -2.89 5.62
C ARG A 72 6.35 -4.20 6.30
N GLY A 73 6.06 -5.36 5.69
CA GLY A 73 6.26 -6.67 6.31
C GLY A 73 5.34 -6.92 7.51
N ARG A 74 4.17 -6.27 7.54
CA ARG A 74 3.14 -6.38 8.59
C ARG A 74 1.94 -7.24 8.15
N ASP A 75 1.86 -7.57 6.87
CA ASP A 75 0.78 -8.39 6.34
C ASP A 75 0.84 -9.80 6.94
N MET A 76 -0.31 -10.30 7.39
CA MET A 76 -0.45 -11.59 8.06
C MET A 76 -0.78 -12.72 7.09
N PHE A 77 -1.07 -12.44 5.81
CA PHE A 77 -1.51 -13.44 4.85
C PHE A 77 -0.33 -14.07 4.13
N LYS A 78 -0.05 -15.34 4.46
CA LYS A 78 0.92 -16.17 3.76
C LYS A 78 0.22 -17.00 2.70
N ARG A 79 0.44 -16.67 1.42
CA ARG A 79 -0.17 -17.40 0.29
C ARG A 79 0.44 -18.79 0.12
N ASN A 80 1.74 -18.92 0.37
CA ASN A 80 2.50 -20.17 0.31
C ASN A 80 3.70 -20.12 1.26
N ASP A 81 4.39 -21.25 1.44
CA ASP A 81 5.57 -21.35 2.32
C ASP A 81 6.81 -20.65 1.73
N GLN A 82 6.82 -20.40 0.42
CA GLN A 82 7.92 -19.73 -0.27
C GLN A 82 8.01 -18.24 0.08
N ASP A 83 6.89 -17.55 0.26
CA ASP A 83 6.83 -16.14 0.69
C ASP A 83 7.77 -15.21 -0.11
N ASP A 84 7.76 -15.39 -1.44
CA ASP A 84 8.72 -14.75 -2.36
C ASP A 84 8.62 -13.22 -2.36
N VAL A 85 7.40 -12.68 -2.15
CA VAL A 85 7.17 -11.23 -2.00
C VAL A 85 7.94 -10.67 -0.80
N GLU A 86 7.78 -11.26 0.39
CA GLU A 86 8.45 -10.76 1.59
C GLU A 86 9.96 -10.99 1.53
N LYS A 87 10.42 -12.12 0.98
CA LYS A 87 11.84 -12.36 0.74
C LYS A 87 12.44 -11.32 -0.21
N GLY A 88 11.76 -11.04 -1.33
CA GLY A 88 12.16 -10.02 -2.29
C GLY A 88 12.22 -8.63 -1.67
N LEU A 89 11.19 -8.24 -0.91
CA LEU A 89 11.18 -6.98 -0.19
C LEU A 89 12.33 -6.88 0.82
N LYS A 90 12.66 -7.94 1.57
CA LYS A 90 13.80 -7.95 2.51
C LYS A 90 15.11 -7.64 1.78
N ILE A 91 15.36 -8.31 0.66
CA ILE A 91 16.59 -8.12 -0.13
C ILE A 91 16.65 -6.69 -0.70
N VAL A 92 15.54 -6.16 -1.23
CA VAL A 92 15.53 -4.80 -1.77
C VAL A 92 15.75 -3.75 -0.68
N PHE A 93 15.11 -3.90 0.48
CA PHE A 93 15.31 -2.98 1.60
C PHE A 93 16.72 -3.08 2.20
N GLU A 94 17.36 -4.25 2.15
CA GLU A 94 18.79 -4.39 2.49
C GLU A 94 19.68 -3.58 1.53
N LYS A 95 19.45 -3.69 0.21
CA LYS A 95 20.17 -2.88 -0.79
C LYS A 95 19.95 -1.38 -0.58
N ILE A 96 18.70 -0.96 -0.32
CA ILE A 96 18.36 0.43 -0.02
C ILE A 96 19.11 0.89 1.23
N ASN A 97 19.07 0.13 2.33
CA ASN A 97 19.78 0.46 3.56
C ASN A 97 21.29 0.60 3.31
N ASN A 98 21.87 -0.29 2.49
CA ASN A 98 23.29 -0.28 2.15
C ASN A 98 23.70 0.90 1.26
N SER A 99 22.79 1.51 0.50
CA SER A 99 23.06 2.72 -0.30
C SER A 99 22.86 4.03 0.47
N LEU A 100 22.29 4.00 1.68
CA LEU A 100 22.11 5.19 2.51
C LEU A 100 23.47 5.81 2.95
N THR A 101 23.47 7.13 3.14
CA THR A 101 24.60 7.84 3.73
C THR A 101 24.89 7.35 5.16
N PRO A 102 26.13 7.46 5.67
CA PRO A 102 26.45 7.00 7.02
C PRO A 102 25.56 7.61 8.12
N LYS A 103 25.21 8.90 7.99
CA LYS A 103 24.30 9.59 8.91
C LYS A 103 22.90 8.97 8.88
N ALA A 104 22.37 8.68 7.69
CA ALA A 104 21.06 8.04 7.55
C ALA A 104 21.08 6.60 8.04
N LYS A 105 22.11 5.81 7.71
CA LYS A 105 22.29 4.45 8.24
C LYS A 105 22.25 4.43 9.77
N ASN A 106 22.97 5.33 10.42
CA ASN A 106 22.97 5.41 11.89
C ASN A 106 21.59 5.76 12.48
N HIS A 107 20.76 6.53 11.77
CA HIS A 107 19.39 6.83 12.21
C HIS A 107 18.44 5.61 12.15
N TYR A 108 18.73 4.67 11.25
CA TYR A 108 18.00 3.42 11.07
C TYR A 108 18.73 2.22 11.66
N LYS A 109 19.61 2.42 12.66
CA LYS A 109 20.15 1.31 13.45
C LYS A 109 19.24 0.99 14.63
N ASP A 110 19.17 -0.28 14.96
CA ASP A 110 18.68 -0.78 16.23
C ASP A 110 19.71 -0.55 17.34
N ASP A 111 19.30 -0.74 18.59
CA ASP A 111 20.14 -0.56 19.78
C ASP A 111 21.38 -1.47 19.78
N ASN A 112 21.30 -2.63 19.11
CA ASN A 112 22.40 -3.58 18.93
C ASN A 112 23.29 -3.25 17.71
N GLY A 113 23.02 -2.15 17.00
CA GLY A 113 23.74 -1.73 15.80
C GLY A 113 23.32 -2.40 14.49
N SER A 114 22.37 -3.36 14.48
CA SER A 114 21.80 -3.92 13.25
C SER A 114 20.89 -2.92 12.53
N GLY A 115 20.66 -3.10 11.23
CA GLY A 115 19.72 -2.26 10.49
C GLY A 115 18.28 -2.50 10.94
N ASN A 116 17.60 -1.44 11.39
CA ASN A 116 16.17 -1.43 11.70
C ASN A 116 15.35 -1.32 10.40
N TYR A 117 15.19 -2.46 9.72
CA TYR A 117 14.44 -2.54 8.47
C TYR A 117 12.97 -2.20 8.64
N SER A 118 12.36 -2.49 9.79
CA SER A 118 10.96 -2.16 10.07
C SER A 118 10.73 -0.66 10.03
N LYS A 119 11.58 0.12 10.72
CA LYS A 119 11.52 1.59 10.72
C LYS A 119 11.79 2.16 9.32
N LEU A 120 12.75 1.61 8.59
CA LEU A 120 13.05 2.03 7.22
C LEU A 120 11.84 1.82 6.30
N ARG A 121 11.19 0.65 6.37
CA ARG A 121 10.00 0.32 5.58
C ARG A 121 8.81 1.21 5.92
N GLU A 122 8.61 1.53 7.19
CA GLU A 122 7.54 2.45 7.63
C GLU A 122 7.74 3.86 7.07
N VAL A 123 8.96 4.41 7.18
CA VAL A 123 9.27 5.72 6.61
C VAL A 123 9.14 5.70 5.09
N TRP A 124 9.62 4.63 4.43
CA TRP A 124 9.47 4.47 2.99
C TRP A 124 8.01 4.50 2.56
N TRP A 125 7.13 3.77 3.25
CA TRP A 125 5.69 3.83 2.97
C TRP A 125 5.14 5.24 3.17
N ASN A 126 5.41 5.86 4.32
CA ASN A 126 4.89 7.19 4.65
C ASN A 126 5.26 8.26 3.59
N VAL A 127 6.46 8.19 3.02
CA VAL A 127 6.94 9.14 2.00
C VAL A 127 6.38 8.85 0.60
N ASN A 128 6.01 7.61 0.29
CA ASN A 128 5.58 7.21 -1.06
C ASN A 128 4.08 6.91 -1.19
N ARG A 129 3.34 6.83 -0.07
CA ARG A 129 1.94 6.40 -0.05
C ARG A 129 1.01 7.28 -0.90
N ASP A 130 1.34 8.55 -1.08
CA ASP A 130 0.60 9.46 -1.97
C ASP A 130 0.69 9.03 -3.44
N GLN A 131 1.89 8.63 -3.90
CA GLN A 131 2.11 8.11 -5.24
C GLN A 131 1.39 6.78 -5.45
N VAL A 132 1.43 5.91 -4.43
CA VAL A 132 0.72 4.62 -4.46
C VAL A 132 -0.79 4.84 -4.53
N TRP A 133 -1.34 5.81 -3.79
CA TRP A 133 -2.76 6.18 -3.88
C TRP A 133 -3.12 6.68 -5.27
N ARG A 134 -2.29 7.53 -5.89
CA ARG A 134 -2.52 8.00 -7.26
C ARG A 134 -2.51 6.87 -8.29
N ALA A 135 -1.71 5.84 -8.07
CA ALA A 135 -1.65 4.67 -8.93
C ALA A 135 -2.86 3.75 -8.75
N ILE A 136 -3.25 3.42 -7.51
CA ILE A 136 -4.40 2.53 -7.26
C ILE A 136 -5.73 3.17 -7.70
N THR A 137 -5.84 4.50 -7.67
CA THR A 137 -7.03 5.23 -8.13
C THR A 137 -6.98 5.60 -9.61
N CYS A 138 -6.00 5.12 -10.38
CA CYS A 138 -5.81 5.52 -11.78
C CYS A 138 -7.05 5.26 -12.66
N GLU A 139 -7.69 4.10 -12.47
CA GLU A 139 -8.89 3.69 -13.21
C GLU A 139 -10.20 3.99 -12.45
N ALA A 140 -10.14 4.67 -11.30
CA ALA A 140 -11.35 5.00 -10.55
C ALA A 140 -12.28 5.91 -11.38
N PRO A 141 -13.61 5.68 -11.36
CA PRO A 141 -14.54 6.50 -12.14
C PRO A 141 -14.57 7.96 -11.68
N ASP A 142 -14.83 8.88 -12.62
CA ASP A 142 -14.87 10.33 -12.33
C ASP A 142 -15.95 10.70 -11.31
N LYS A 143 -17.04 9.93 -11.23
CA LYS A 143 -18.13 10.18 -10.27
C LYS A 143 -17.91 9.54 -8.91
N ALA A 144 -16.96 8.60 -8.82
CA ALA A 144 -16.63 7.91 -7.57
C ALA A 144 -15.89 8.89 -6.66
N ASN A 145 -16.55 9.30 -5.58
CA ASN A 145 -16.03 10.25 -4.61
C ASN A 145 -15.78 9.55 -3.27
N PHE A 146 -14.72 9.98 -2.57
CA PHE A 146 -14.38 9.47 -1.24
C PHE A 146 -14.57 10.57 -0.19
N PHE A 147 -15.29 10.25 0.87
CA PHE A 147 -15.58 11.18 1.95
C PHE A 147 -14.31 11.49 2.75
N ARG A 148 -14.05 12.78 3.01
CA ARG A 148 -13.03 13.19 3.98
C ARG A 148 -13.70 13.59 5.28
N LYS A 149 -13.33 12.95 6.38
CA LYS A 149 -13.70 13.43 7.72
C LYS A 149 -12.79 14.61 8.07
N ILE A 150 -13.36 15.78 8.35
CA ILE A 150 -12.61 16.98 8.74
C ILE A 150 -12.62 17.16 10.27
N SER A 151 -13.72 16.82 10.94
CA SER A 151 -13.86 16.83 12.39
C SER A 151 -14.76 15.68 12.86
N GLU A 152 -14.98 15.51 14.17
CA GLU A 152 -15.81 14.42 14.72
C GLU A 152 -17.19 14.33 14.06
N ASP A 153 -17.81 15.48 13.79
CA ASP A 153 -19.15 15.60 13.21
C ASP A 153 -19.18 16.09 11.75
N THR A 154 -18.08 16.64 11.22
CA THR A 154 -18.06 17.21 9.86
C THR A 154 -17.38 16.29 8.86
N ARG A 155 -18.16 15.79 7.90
CA ARG A 155 -17.66 15.13 6.68
C ARG A 155 -17.86 16.07 5.51
N THR A 156 -16.83 16.29 4.69
CA THR A 156 -16.99 17.03 3.44
C THR A 156 -16.99 16.10 2.24
N PHE A 157 -17.98 16.33 1.39
CA PHE A 157 -18.07 15.76 0.06
C PHE A 157 -17.67 16.87 -0.92
N GLU A 158 -16.42 16.84 -1.38
CA GLU A 158 -16.02 17.63 -2.53
C GLU A 158 -16.03 16.69 -3.72
N ASN A 159 -16.59 17.16 -4.83
CA ASN A 159 -16.66 16.40 -6.08
C ASN A 159 -15.29 16.44 -6.78
N ALA A 160 -14.30 15.82 -6.15
CA ALA A 160 -12.94 15.73 -6.66
C ALA A 160 -12.79 14.61 -7.70
N GLY A 161 -13.73 13.65 -7.70
CA GLY A 161 -13.77 12.51 -8.60
C GLY A 161 -12.61 11.55 -8.42
N LYS A 162 -12.66 10.40 -9.11
CA LYS A 162 -11.61 9.37 -9.11
C LYS A 162 -11.07 9.04 -7.72
N CYS A 163 -11.95 8.94 -6.72
CA CYS A 163 -11.57 8.72 -5.33
C CYS A 163 -10.49 9.70 -4.81
N ARG A 164 -10.58 10.99 -5.19
CA ARG A 164 -9.63 12.06 -4.84
C ARG A 164 -8.19 11.81 -5.34
N ARG A 165 -8.04 11.19 -6.51
CA ARG A 165 -6.72 10.93 -7.12
C ARG A 165 -5.83 12.18 -7.22
N HIS A 166 -6.42 13.34 -7.51
CA HIS A 166 -5.68 14.57 -7.79
C HIS A 166 -5.43 15.44 -6.54
N ASP A 167 -5.85 14.99 -5.37
CA ASP A 167 -5.63 15.72 -4.13
C ASP A 167 -4.16 15.58 -3.66
N ASN A 168 -3.70 16.59 -2.92
CA ASN A 168 -2.36 16.60 -2.33
C ASN A 168 -2.17 15.61 -1.17
N SER A 169 -3.24 14.91 -0.76
CA SER A 169 -3.20 13.98 0.37
C SER A 169 -4.08 12.77 0.13
N VAL A 170 -3.65 11.62 0.64
CA VAL A 170 -4.44 10.38 0.62
C VAL A 170 -5.65 10.59 1.55
N PRO A 171 -6.89 10.37 1.08
CA PRO A 171 -8.08 10.72 1.83
C PRO A 171 -8.46 9.66 2.88
N THR A 172 -7.65 8.61 3.03
CA THR A 172 -7.81 7.51 3.99
C THR A 172 -6.58 7.35 4.88
N ASN A 173 -6.80 6.85 6.10
CA ASN A 173 -5.78 6.44 7.05
C ASN A 173 -5.90 4.94 7.40
N LEU A 174 -6.62 4.16 6.58
CA LEU A 174 -6.77 2.71 6.81
C LEU A 174 -5.42 2.00 6.85
N ASP A 175 -4.41 2.47 6.13
CA ASP A 175 -3.04 1.95 6.20
C ASP A 175 -2.36 2.15 7.58
N TYR A 176 -2.94 2.94 8.49
CA TYR A 176 -2.49 3.04 9.88
C TYR A 176 -3.38 2.28 10.87
N VAL A 177 -4.45 1.64 10.41
CA VAL A 177 -5.32 0.79 11.23
C VAL A 177 -4.79 -0.65 11.21
N PRO A 178 -4.71 -1.37 12.34
CA PRO A 178 -4.28 -2.76 12.37
C PRO A 178 -5.05 -3.66 11.40
N GLN A 179 -4.34 -4.50 10.64
CA GLN A 179 -4.91 -5.33 9.57
C GLN A 179 -6.08 -6.21 10.04
N PHE A 180 -5.98 -6.80 11.24
CA PHE A 180 -7.06 -7.60 11.82
C PHE A 180 -8.38 -6.83 11.89
N LEU A 181 -8.36 -5.58 12.33
CA LEU A 181 -9.57 -4.75 12.47
C LEU A 181 -10.15 -4.40 11.11
N ARG A 182 -9.30 -4.13 10.11
CA ARG A 182 -9.74 -3.84 8.74
C ARG A 182 -10.42 -5.04 8.09
N TRP A 183 -9.83 -6.22 8.25
CA TRP A 183 -10.43 -7.45 7.73
C TRP A 183 -11.72 -7.77 8.48
N PHE A 184 -11.77 -7.57 9.80
CA PHE A 184 -13.00 -7.80 10.55
C PHE A 184 -14.15 -6.88 10.11
N GLU A 185 -13.87 -5.61 9.85
CA GLU A 185 -14.85 -4.66 9.29
C GLU A 185 -15.26 -5.00 7.85
N GLU A 186 -14.36 -5.54 7.02
CA GLU A 186 -14.71 -5.99 5.66
C GLU A 186 -15.62 -7.24 5.64
N TRP A 187 -15.59 -8.04 6.71
CA TRP A 187 -16.41 -9.25 6.87
C TRP A 187 -17.81 -8.99 7.46
N ALA A 188 -17.99 -7.87 8.17
CA ALA A 188 -19.24 -7.52 8.86
C ALA A 188 -20.30 -6.96 7.90
#